data_AF-A0AAP8T2X7-F1
#
_entry.id   AF-A0AAP8T2X7-F1
#
_cell.length_a   1.000
_cell.length_b   1.000
_cell.length_c   1.000
_cell.angle_alpha   90.00
_cell.angle_beta   90.00
_cell.angle_gamma   90.00
#
_symmetry.space_group_name_H-M   'P 1'
#
loop_
_entity.id
_entity.type
_entity.pdbx_description
1 polymer ?
#
loop_
_entity_poly.entity_id
_entity_poly.type
_entity_poly.pdbx_seq_one_letter_code
_entity_poly.pdbx_strand_id
1 'polypeptide(L)'
;MIGSSKWPRNLDGKIVFKQYGDKSEMKRVRNKFVLLERGKLTFTDKVKNAEAAGAKAVIVFNNVDGDFVGQIKGNIKIPAATVSRKVGLAIQKEIEKGKTIAMTGQEKKVDVLADFSSRGPVTGTWQMKPDLVAPGVQIKSTIPGGYLS
;
A
#
# COMPACT_ATOMS: atom_id res chain seq x y z
N MET A 1 0.70 -1.35 -4.20
CA MET A 1 -0.28 -2.30 -4.76
C MET A 1 0.10 -2.52 -6.23
N ILE A 2 0.14 -3.76 -6.69
CA ILE A 2 0.55 -4.08 -8.07
C ILE A 2 -0.60 -3.69 -9.02
N GLY A 3 -0.29 -3.05 -10.15
CA GLY A 3 -1.28 -2.59 -11.13
C GLY A 3 -1.99 -1.28 -10.77
N SER A 4 -1.44 -0.51 -9.82
CA SER A 4 -1.95 0.81 -9.46
C SER A 4 -1.18 1.92 -10.16
N SER A 5 -1.87 3.02 -10.47
CA SER A 5 -1.22 4.25 -10.94
C SER A 5 -0.20 4.79 -9.93
N LYS A 6 0.78 5.55 -10.44
CA LYS A 6 1.86 6.11 -9.61
C LYS A 6 1.31 7.10 -8.59
N TRP A 7 1.82 7.02 -7.37
CA TRP A 7 1.55 7.99 -6.32
C TRP A 7 2.29 9.31 -6.63
N PRO A 8 1.59 10.44 -6.83
CA PRO A 8 2.26 11.72 -7.05
C PRO A 8 2.94 12.21 -5.77
N ARG A 9 4.09 12.88 -5.93
CA ARG A 9 4.78 13.56 -4.83
C ARG A 9 3.92 14.75 -4.40
N ASN A 10 3.51 14.79 -3.13
CA ASN A 10 2.68 15.85 -2.50
C ASN A 10 1.16 15.72 -2.74
N LEU A 11 0.62 14.51 -2.72
CA LEU A 11 -0.82 14.33 -2.65
C LEU A 11 -1.31 14.59 -1.22
N ASP A 12 -2.04 15.67 -1.04
CA ASP A 12 -2.71 16.04 0.22
C ASP A 12 -4.24 15.98 0.06
N GLY A 13 -4.96 15.78 1.16
CA GLY A 13 -6.42 15.81 1.12
C GLY A 13 -7.08 15.18 2.32
N LYS A 14 -8.41 15.24 2.35
CA LYS A 14 -9.17 14.64 3.45
C LYS A 14 -9.21 13.12 3.30
N ILE A 15 -9.09 12.37 4.38
CA ILE A 15 -9.25 10.91 4.43
C ILE A 15 -10.57 10.53 5.10
N VAL A 16 -11.23 9.51 4.56
CA VAL A 16 -12.47 8.94 5.09
C VAL A 16 -12.40 7.42 5.14
N PHE A 17 -12.91 6.83 6.21
CA PHE A 17 -13.06 5.38 6.33
C PHE A 17 -14.40 4.93 5.74
N LYS A 18 -14.39 3.89 4.90
CA LYS A 18 -15.56 3.36 4.19
C LYS A 18 -15.64 1.83 4.23
N GLN A 19 -15.30 1.22 5.37
CA GLN A 19 -15.43 -0.22 5.62
C GLN A 19 -14.93 -1.07 4.44
N TYR A 20 -15.81 -1.79 3.74
CA TYR A 20 -15.42 -2.73 2.70
C TYR A 20 -15.40 -2.11 1.29
N GLY A 21 -15.92 -0.91 1.12
CA GLY A 21 -15.89 -0.20 -0.15
C GLY A 21 -16.92 -0.66 -1.17
N ASP A 22 -18.08 -1.07 -0.66
CA ASP A 22 -19.27 -1.29 -1.44
C ASP A 22 -19.76 0.02 -2.10
N LYS A 23 -20.43 -0.08 -3.25
CA LYS A 23 -20.94 1.10 -3.97
C LYS A 23 -21.87 1.96 -3.11
N SER A 24 -22.65 1.33 -2.22
CA SER A 24 -23.55 2.02 -1.28
C SER A 24 -22.80 2.84 -0.23
N GLU A 25 -21.59 2.41 0.14
CA GLU A 25 -20.75 3.05 1.17
C GLU A 25 -19.98 4.27 0.60
N MET A 26 -19.74 4.30 -0.71
CA MET A 26 -18.95 5.31 -1.44
C MET A 26 -19.62 6.69 -1.58
N LYS A 27 -20.40 7.12 -0.59
CA LYS A 27 -20.99 8.46 -0.51
C LYS A 27 -20.00 9.46 0.09
N ARG A 28 -19.93 10.67 -0.46
CA ARG A 28 -19.10 11.81 0.03
C ARG A 28 -17.59 11.55 0.03
N VAL A 29 -17.09 10.76 -0.93
CA VAL A 29 -15.66 10.42 -1.09
C VAL A 29 -14.95 11.23 -2.17
N ARG A 30 -15.68 12.06 -2.93
CA ARG A 30 -15.12 12.88 -4.01
C ARG A 30 -13.97 13.75 -3.52
N ASN A 31 -12.83 13.72 -4.21
CA ASN A 31 -11.58 14.42 -3.89
C ASN A 31 -10.97 14.05 -2.52
N LYS A 32 -11.27 12.86 -1.98
CA LYS A 32 -10.75 12.37 -0.70
C LYS A 32 -9.94 11.09 -0.85
N PHE A 33 -9.05 10.85 0.10
CA PHE A 33 -8.45 9.54 0.35
C PHE A 33 -9.49 8.63 0.98
N VAL A 34 -9.55 7.39 0.53
CA VAL A 34 -10.49 6.40 1.06
C VAL A 34 -9.70 5.28 1.73
N LEU A 35 -9.94 5.09 3.03
CA LEU A 35 -9.42 3.95 3.78
C LEU A 35 -10.47 2.83 3.75
N LEU A 36 -10.04 1.65 3.32
CA LEU A 36 -10.86 0.45 3.18
C LEU A 36 -10.22 -0.73 3.92
N GLU A 37 -11.05 -1.60 4.47
CA GLU A 37 -10.64 -2.87 5.06
C GLU A 37 -10.68 -3.99 4.01
N ARG A 38 -9.73 -4.93 4.08
CA ARG A 38 -9.73 -6.14 3.25
C ARG A 38 -10.91 -7.04 3.61
N GLY A 39 -11.58 -7.59 2.59
CA GLY A 39 -12.72 -8.51 2.74
C GLY A 39 -13.90 -8.15 1.86
N LYS A 40 -14.86 -9.08 1.73
CA LYS A 40 -16.08 -9.04 0.90
C LYS A 40 -15.88 -8.86 -0.61
N LEU A 41 -15.20 -7.79 -1.01
CA LEU A 41 -14.94 -7.41 -2.40
C LEU A 41 -13.47 -7.66 -2.78
N THR A 42 -13.22 -7.81 -4.08
CA THR A 42 -11.86 -7.86 -4.62
C THR A 42 -11.17 -6.50 -4.50
N PHE A 43 -9.83 -6.47 -4.46
CA PHE A 43 -9.09 -5.19 -4.46
C PHE A 43 -9.43 -4.34 -5.69
N THR A 44 -9.63 -4.98 -6.84
CA THR A 44 -10.04 -4.33 -8.08
C THR A 44 -11.38 -3.62 -7.92
N ASP A 45 -12.39 -4.30 -7.39
CA ASP A 45 -13.74 -3.74 -7.28
C ASP A 45 -13.79 -2.60 -6.26
N LYS A 46 -13.09 -2.74 -5.13
CA LYS A 46 -12.93 -1.68 -4.14
C LYS A 46 -12.40 -0.38 -4.75
N VAL A 47 -11.31 -0.51 -5.52
CA VAL A 47 -10.63 0.65 -6.11
C VAL A 47 -11.45 1.24 -7.25
N LYS A 48 -12.09 0.41 -8.08
CA LYS A 48 -13.02 0.87 -9.13
C LYS A 48 -14.25 1.60 -8.55
N ASN A 49 -14.82 1.11 -7.46
CA ASN A 49 -15.95 1.76 -6.80
C ASN A 49 -15.55 3.14 -6.24
N ALA A 50 -14.37 3.24 -5.63
CA ALA A 50 -13.84 4.50 -5.13
C ALA A 50 -13.53 5.49 -6.27
N GLU A 51 -12.92 4.99 -7.36
CA GLU A 51 -12.63 5.78 -8.56
C GLU A 51 -13.92 6.33 -9.20
N ALA A 52 -14.93 5.47 -9.39
CA ALA A 52 -16.22 5.87 -9.92
C ALA A 52 -16.92 6.93 -9.06
N ALA A 53 -16.69 6.91 -7.74
CA ALA A 53 -17.19 7.90 -6.80
C ALA A 53 -16.31 9.17 -6.69
N GLY A 54 -15.23 9.26 -7.48
CA GLY A 54 -14.35 10.42 -7.57
C GLY A 54 -13.32 10.53 -6.45
N ALA A 55 -12.95 9.41 -5.81
CA ALA A 55 -11.87 9.40 -4.81
C ALA A 55 -10.53 9.87 -5.40
N LYS A 56 -9.71 10.48 -4.56
CA LYS A 56 -8.36 10.97 -4.93
C LYS A 56 -7.31 9.86 -4.83
N ALA A 57 -7.46 8.95 -3.88
CA ALA A 57 -6.59 7.80 -3.68
C ALA A 57 -7.28 6.75 -2.77
N VAL A 58 -6.78 5.51 -2.80
CA VAL A 58 -7.31 4.39 -2.00
C VAL A 58 -6.20 3.75 -1.16
N ILE A 59 -6.50 3.47 0.09
CA ILE A 59 -5.64 2.70 1.00
C ILE A 59 -6.44 1.50 1.50
N VAL A 60 -5.95 0.29 1.25
CA VAL A 60 -6.59 -0.94 1.71
C VAL A 60 -5.75 -1.56 2.82
N PHE A 61 -6.29 -1.69 4.02
CA PHE A 61 -5.60 -2.35 5.13
C PHE A 61 -6.03 -3.81 5.30
N ASN A 62 -5.13 -4.62 5.85
CA ASN A 62 -5.37 -6.05 6.04
C ASN A 62 -6.39 -6.30 7.16
N ASN A 63 -7.21 -7.35 7.04
CA ASN A 63 -8.15 -7.77 8.08
C ASN A 63 -7.55 -8.80 9.05
N VAL A 64 -6.39 -9.37 8.69
CA VAL A 64 -5.59 -10.26 9.53
C VAL A 64 -4.24 -9.63 9.82
N ASP A 65 -3.54 -10.12 10.84
CA ASP A 65 -2.19 -9.68 11.13
C ASP A 65 -1.21 -10.15 10.06
N GLY A 66 -0.14 -9.37 9.87
CA GLY A 66 0.86 -9.59 8.83
C GLY A 66 0.74 -8.62 7.65
N ASP A 67 1.85 -8.50 6.93
CA ASP A 67 1.95 -7.69 5.73
C ASP A 67 1.36 -8.41 4.52
N PHE A 68 0.84 -7.62 3.58
CA PHE A 68 0.35 -8.17 2.32
C PHE A 68 0.55 -7.19 1.17
N VAL A 69 0.69 -7.77 -0.02
CA VAL A 69 0.71 -7.02 -1.27
C VAL A 69 -0.56 -7.36 -2.04
N GLY A 70 -1.43 -6.36 -2.19
CA GLY A 70 -2.59 -6.47 -3.07
C GLY A 70 -2.21 -6.31 -4.53
N GLN A 71 -2.85 -7.09 -5.39
CA GLN A 71 -2.78 -6.93 -6.84
C GLN A 71 -4.15 -6.48 -7.36
N ILE A 72 -4.13 -5.51 -8.26
CA ILE A 72 -5.31 -5.04 -8.97
C ILE A 72 -5.17 -5.43 -10.45
N LYS A 73 -6.31 -5.71 -11.11
CA LYS A 73 -6.38 -5.97 -12.54
C LYS A 73 -7.20 -4.89 -13.26
N GLY A 74 -6.74 -4.48 -14.43
CA GLY A 74 -7.42 -3.52 -15.30
C GLY A 74 -6.86 -2.09 -15.19
N ASN A 75 -7.43 -1.19 -15.98
CA ASN A 75 -6.96 0.19 -16.09
C ASN A 75 -7.54 1.05 -14.96
N ILE A 76 -6.71 1.42 -13.98
CA ILE A 76 -7.09 2.26 -12.83
C ILE A 76 -6.22 3.51 -12.82
N LYS A 77 -6.87 4.67 -12.74
CA LYS A 77 -6.24 5.99 -12.85
C LYS A 77 -5.93 6.61 -11.50
N ILE A 78 -6.52 6.11 -10.42
CA ILE A 78 -6.26 6.59 -9.06
C ILE A 78 -5.18 5.75 -8.35
N PRO A 79 -4.33 6.37 -7.52
CA PRO A 79 -3.29 5.66 -6.80
C PRO A 79 -3.90 4.83 -5.65
N ALA A 80 -3.35 3.64 -5.45
CA ALA A 80 -3.81 2.65 -4.49
C ALA A 80 -2.64 1.99 -3.74
N ALA A 81 -2.80 1.80 -2.44
CA ALA A 81 -1.79 1.24 -1.55
C ALA A 81 -2.39 0.18 -0.63
N THR A 82 -1.53 -0.72 -0.15
CA THR A 82 -1.88 -1.71 0.87
C THR A 82 -1.06 -1.47 2.13
N VAL A 83 -1.68 -1.63 3.29
CA VAL A 83 -1.02 -1.47 4.59
C VAL A 83 -1.41 -2.60 5.54
N SER A 84 -0.60 -2.85 6.56
CA SER A 84 -0.91 -3.85 7.59
C SER A 84 -2.16 -3.45 8.40
N ARG A 85 -2.77 -4.42 9.07
CA ARG A 85 -3.93 -4.21 9.95
C ARG A 85 -3.65 -3.15 11.01
N LYS A 86 -2.47 -3.24 11.66
CA LYS A 86 -2.03 -2.30 12.71
C LYS A 86 -2.00 -0.85 12.22
N VAL A 87 -1.45 -0.62 11.03
CA VAL A 87 -1.38 0.73 10.43
C VAL A 87 -2.78 1.21 10.04
N GLY A 88 -3.60 0.37 9.43
CA GLY A 88 -4.98 0.71 9.05
C GLY A 88 -5.84 1.13 10.24
N LEU A 89 -5.79 0.35 11.32
CA LEU A 89 -6.51 0.67 12.56
C LEU A 89 -6.00 1.94 13.23
N ALA A 90 -4.69 2.22 13.17
CA ALA A 90 -4.13 3.47 13.67
C ALA A 90 -4.68 4.67 12.88
N ILE A 91 -4.71 4.60 11.54
CA ILE A 91 -5.29 5.64 10.70
C ILE A 91 -6.78 5.82 11.01
N GLN A 92 -7.54 4.72 11.13
CA GLN A 92 -8.96 4.78 11.46
C GLN A 92 -9.21 5.51 12.79
N LYS A 93 -8.43 5.19 13.84
CA LYS A 93 -8.53 5.87 15.14
C LYS A 93 -8.25 7.36 15.04
N GLU A 94 -7.27 7.78 14.23
CA GLU A 94 -6.98 9.21 14.05
C GLU A 94 -8.09 9.94 13.27
N ILE A 95 -8.74 9.26 12.32
CA ILE A 95 -9.94 9.78 11.62
C ILE A 95 -11.09 9.99 12.62
N GLU A 96 -11.32 9.03 13.52
CA GLU A 96 -12.35 9.12 14.57
C GLU A 96 -12.08 10.27 15.55
N LYS A 97 -10.81 10.59 15.81
CA LYS A 97 -10.39 11.76 16.60
C LYS A 97 -10.47 13.10 15.84
N GLY A 98 -10.96 13.10 14.60
CA GLY A 98 -11.13 14.31 13.77
C GLY A 98 -9.89 14.75 12.98
N LYS A 99 -8.77 14.02 13.05
CA LYS A 99 -7.59 14.28 12.20
C LYS A 99 -7.83 13.66 10.84
N THR A 100 -8.38 14.46 9.95
CA THR A 100 -8.81 14.01 8.62
C THR A 100 -7.87 14.41 7.50
N ILE A 101 -6.75 15.08 7.77
CA ILE A 101 -5.80 15.47 6.72
C ILE A 101 -4.79 14.35 6.52
N ALA A 102 -4.73 13.82 5.29
CA ALA A 102 -3.72 12.88 4.84
C ALA A 102 -2.78 13.56 3.85
N MET A 103 -1.49 13.25 3.95
CA MET A 103 -0.44 13.75 3.08
C MET A 103 0.50 12.61 2.72
N THR A 104 0.91 12.54 1.46
CA THR A 104 1.96 11.60 1.04
C THR A 104 3.33 12.18 1.39
N GLY A 105 4.08 11.46 2.21
CA GLY A 105 5.52 11.70 2.43
C GLY A 105 6.37 10.66 1.71
N GLN A 106 7.66 10.98 1.52
CA GLN A 106 8.67 9.98 1.18
C GLN A 106 9.57 9.81 2.38
N GLU A 107 9.60 8.59 2.92
CA GLU A 107 10.62 8.20 3.90
C GLU A 107 11.73 7.48 3.14
N LYS A 108 12.95 8.02 3.21
CA LYS A 108 14.12 7.37 2.64
C LYS A 108 14.69 6.42 3.70
N LYS A 109 14.29 5.15 3.64
CA LYS A 109 14.94 4.11 4.44
C LYS A 109 16.27 3.75 3.78
N VAL A 110 17.37 4.20 4.38
CA VAL A 110 18.74 3.85 4.02
C VAL A 110 19.35 3.00 5.12
N ASP A 111 20.33 2.17 4.76
CA ASP A 111 21.13 1.39 5.71
C ASP A 111 20.34 0.43 6.62
N VAL A 112 19.22 -0.08 6.11
CA VAL A 112 18.40 -1.10 6.79
C VAL A 112 18.51 -2.42 6.03
N LEU A 113 18.74 -3.52 6.76
CA LEU A 113 18.72 -4.86 6.20
C LEU A 113 17.29 -5.21 5.74
N ALA A 114 17.14 -5.67 4.51
CA ALA A 114 15.83 -6.05 3.99
C ALA A 114 15.23 -7.22 4.78
N ASP A 115 13.93 -7.18 5.06
CA ASP A 115 13.24 -8.23 5.82
C ASP A 115 13.34 -9.62 5.15
N PHE A 116 13.49 -9.67 3.83
CA PHE A 116 13.67 -10.90 3.06
C PHE A 116 15.14 -11.35 2.95
N SER A 117 16.10 -10.59 3.50
CA SER A 117 17.52 -10.97 3.47
C SER A 117 17.74 -12.21 4.32
N SER A 118 18.30 -13.26 3.73
CA SER A 118 18.68 -14.46 4.46
C SER A 118 19.70 -14.13 5.57
N ARG A 119 19.63 -14.90 6.66
CA ARG A 119 20.48 -14.72 7.84
C ARG A 119 21.19 -16.03 8.14
N GLY A 120 22.47 -15.96 8.46
CA GLY A 120 23.22 -17.11 8.95
C GLY A 120 22.93 -17.42 10.43
N PRO A 121 23.69 -18.35 11.02
CA PRO A 121 24.77 -19.13 10.39
C PRO A 121 24.24 -20.18 9.39
N VAL A 122 25.15 -20.77 8.61
CA VAL A 122 24.79 -21.87 7.71
C VAL A 122 24.32 -23.07 8.53
N THR A 123 23.11 -23.56 8.23
CA THR A 123 22.57 -24.76 8.88
C THR A 123 23.48 -25.96 8.64
N GLY A 124 23.94 -26.62 9.70
CA GLY A 124 24.78 -27.81 9.65
C GLY A 124 26.28 -27.54 9.79
N THR A 125 26.85 -26.59 9.04
CA THR A 125 28.29 -26.29 9.11
C THR A 125 28.64 -25.17 10.09
N TRP A 126 27.65 -24.40 10.57
CA TRP A 126 27.83 -23.27 11.50
C TRP A 126 28.77 -22.17 11.01
N GLN A 127 29.06 -22.15 9.71
CA GLN A 127 29.91 -21.12 9.12
C GLN A 127 29.21 -19.75 9.16
N MET A 128 30.01 -18.71 9.39
CA MET A 128 29.51 -17.33 9.39
C MET A 128 29.07 -16.91 7.99
N LYS A 129 27.84 -16.39 7.88
CA LYS A 129 27.24 -15.79 6.69
C LYS A 129 26.21 -14.73 7.10
N PRO A 130 25.92 -13.73 6.25
CA PRO A 130 26.56 -13.43 4.97
C PRO A 130 27.93 -12.75 5.14
N ASP A 131 28.77 -12.72 4.09
CA ASP A 131 30.12 -12.10 4.15
C ASP A 131 30.10 -10.59 3.87
N LEU A 132 29.13 -10.11 3.08
CA LEU A 132 29.00 -8.72 2.66
C LEU A 132 27.52 -8.34 2.53
N VAL A 133 27.22 -7.05 2.72
CA VAL A 133 25.94 -6.44 2.40
C VAL A 133 26.08 -5.47 1.22
N ALA A 134 25.06 -5.40 0.36
CA ALA A 134 25.01 -4.48 -0.76
C ALA A 134 23.57 -3.97 -0.98
N PRO A 135 23.37 -2.83 -1.67
CA PRO A 135 22.04 -2.34 -2.01
C PRO A 135 21.26 -3.36 -2.86
N GLY A 136 20.16 -3.90 -2.31
CA GLY A 136 19.32 -4.90 -2.98
C GLY A 136 17.82 -4.58 -3.02
N VAL A 137 17.39 -3.47 -2.42
CA VAL A 137 15.97 -3.09 -2.35
C VAL A 137 15.70 -1.97 -3.35
N GLN A 138 14.68 -2.16 -4.20
CA GLN A 138 14.23 -1.16 -5.19
C GLN A 138 15.34 -0.66 -6.14
N ILE A 139 16.20 -1.56 -6.61
CA ILE A 139 17.27 -1.22 -7.57
C ILE A 139 16.66 -1.04 -8.96
N LYS A 140 16.86 0.15 -9.55
CA LYS A 140 16.45 0.45 -10.93
C LYS A 140 17.38 -0.27 -11.90
N SER A 141 16.82 -1.17 -12.72
CA SER A 141 17.57 -1.96 -13.71
C SER A 141 16.80 -2.09 -15.04
N THR A 142 17.42 -2.68 -16.05
CA THR A 142 16.84 -2.95 -17.37
C THR A 142 15.93 -4.18 -17.33
N ILE A 143 14.77 -4.09 -18.00
CA ILE A 143 13.81 -5.19 -18.14
C ILE A 143 13.54 -5.39 -19.65
N PRO A 144 13.70 -6.60 -20.20
CA PRO A 144 13.37 -6.88 -21.60
C PRO A 144 11.90 -6.53 -21.88
N GLY A 145 11.65 -5.68 -22.88
CA GLY A 145 10.31 -5.18 -23.20
C GLY A 145 9.79 -4.02 -22.34
N GLY A 146 10.60 -3.52 -21.39
CA GLY A 146 10.25 -2.36 -20.54
C GLY A 146 9.41 -2.71 -19.32
N TYR A 147 8.95 -1.67 -18.60
CA TYR A 147 8.02 -1.84 -17.48
C TYR A 147 6.61 -2.08 -18.02
N LEU A 148 5.98 -3.18 -17.63
CA LEU A 148 4.52 -3.29 -17.62
C LEU A 148 4.01 -2.32 -16.55
N SER A 149 3.67 -1.11 -16.99
CA SER A 149 3.05 -0.06 -16.17
C SER A 149 1.62 -0.42 -15.78
#